data_AF-A0A3A3FMG7-F1
#
_entry.id   AF-A0A3A3FMG7-F1
#
_cell.length_a   1.000
_cell.length_b   1.000
_cell.length_c   1.000
_cell.angle_alpha   90.00
_cell.angle_beta   90.00
_cell.angle_gamma   90.00
#
_symmetry.space_group_name_H-M   'P 1'
#
loop_
_entity.id
_entity.type
_entity.pdbx_description
1 polymer ?
#
loop_
_entity_poly.entity_id
_entity_poly.type
_entity_poly.pdbx_seq_one_letter_code
_entity_poly.pdbx_strand_id
1 'polypeptide(L)'
;MLCRIIFPESPAFGDRLSHLNYRLRDLWSYIEGNKNSVIAYARRKREDKPVSTAKAESPVNQVVNARMCKRQQMRWTPRGVQLLAQVRCAVINGDLSQNLAAYNNKMSELPEHISRFLELLCAGVERKPLPF
;
A
#
# COMPACT_ATOMS: atom_id res chain seq x y z
N MET A 1 42.87 33.17 3.03
CA MET A 1 43.16 32.27 1.89
C MET A 1 41.89 32.12 1.08
N LEU A 2 41.82 32.73 -0.10
CA LEU A 2 40.67 32.57 -1.00
C LEU A 2 40.98 31.39 -1.93
N CYS A 3 40.26 30.27 -1.77
CA CYS A 3 40.34 29.16 -2.71
C CYS A 3 39.82 29.64 -4.07
N ARG A 4 40.72 29.82 -5.03
CA ARG A 4 40.39 30.13 -6.42
C ARG A 4 39.86 28.85 -7.05
N ILE A 5 38.55 28.78 -7.28
CA ILE A 5 37.94 27.67 -8.03
C ILE A 5 38.37 27.83 -9.49
N ILE A 6 39.26 26.96 -9.95
CA ILE A 6 39.68 26.90 -11.35
C ILE A 6 38.67 26.03 -12.09
N PHE A 7 37.95 26.62 -13.04
CA PHE A 7 37.00 25.90 -13.88
C PHE A 7 37.77 25.26 -15.06
N PRO A 8 37.69 23.93 -15.25
CA PRO A 8 38.24 23.32 -16.45
C PRO A 8 37.33 23.66 -17.64
N GLU A 9 37.83 24.41 -18.62
CA GLU A 9 37.14 24.68 -19.90
C GLU A 9 37.15 23.47 -20.82
N SER A 10 36.61 22.35 -20.32
CA SER A 10 36.37 21.14 -21.11
C SER A 10 34.90 21.14 -21.57
N PRO A 11 34.60 20.76 -22.83
CA PRO A 11 33.22 20.60 -23.30
C PRO A 11 32.37 19.70 -22.39
N ALA A 12 32.96 18.64 -21.84
CA ALA A 12 32.31 17.73 -20.89
C ALA A 12 31.92 18.39 -19.56
N PHE A 13 32.55 19.51 -19.18
CA PHE A 13 32.15 20.30 -18.01
C PHE A 13 30.89 21.13 -18.32
N GLY A 14 30.81 21.72 -19.52
CA GLY A 14 29.61 22.42 -20.00
C GLY A 14 28.38 21.52 -20.07
N ASP A 15 28.54 20.28 -20.53
CA ASP A 15 27.46 19.29 -20.57
C ASP A 15 26.96 18.93 -19.16
N ARG A 16 27.87 18.78 -18.19
CA ARG A 16 27.52 18.51 -16.79
C ARG A 16 26.77 19.67 -16.13
N LEU A 17 27.18 20.91 -16.40
CA LEU A 17 26.47 22.09 -15.91
C LEU A 17 25.07 22.21 -16.53
N SER A 18 24.95 21.90 -17.81
CA SER A 18 23.66 21.88 -18.52
C SER A 18 22.73 20.81 -17.95
N HIS A 19 23.25 19.60 -17.68
CA HIS A 19 22.50 18.53 -17.04
C HIS A 19 22.07 18.91 -15.62
N LEU A 20 22.95 19.52 -14.83
CA LEU A 20 22.62 19.99 -13.49
C LEU A 20 21.52 21.05 -13.52
N ASN A 21 21.63 22.04 -14.40
CA ASN A 21 20.63 23.09 -14.58
C ASN A 21 19.27 22.50 -14.97
N TYR A 22 19.25 21.52 -15.89
CA TYR A 22 18.03 20.79 -16.24
C TYR A 22 17.40 20.10 -15.02
N ARG A 23 18.20 19.35 -14.23
CA ARG A 23 17.71 18.68 -13.02
C ARG A 23 17.19 19.64 -11.96
N LEU A 24 17.83 20.80 -11.78
CA LEU A 24 17.38 21.83 -10.84
C LEU A 24 16.04 22.43 -11.27
N ARG A 25 15.86 22.69 -12.57
CA ARG A 25 14.59 23.18 -13.12
C ARG A 25 13.47 22.16 -12.99
N ASP A 26 13.77 20.89 -13.20
CA ASP A 26 12.83 19.79 -13.03
C ASP A 26 12.39 19.65 -11.56
N LEU A 27 13.36 19.66 -10.64
CA LEU A 27 13.10 19.67 -9.20
C LEU A 27 12.25 20.87 -8.79
N TRP A 28 12.58 22.06 -9.27
CA TRP A 28 11.82 23.27 -8.97
C TRP A 28 10.37 23.18 -9.46
N SER A 29 10.17 22.72 -10.70
CA SER A 29 8.84 22.50 -11.28
C SER A 29 8.04 21.49 -10.46
N TYR A 30 8.67 20.40 -10.03
CA TYR A 30 8.04 19.40 -9.16
C TYR A 30 7.61 20.00 -7.82
N ILE A 31 8.49 20.77 -7.15
CA ILE A 31 8.18 21.39 -5.85
C ILE A 31 7.01 22.38 -6.01
N GLU A 32 7.05 23.24 -7.03
CA GLU A 32 6.01 24.24 -7.25
C GLU A 32 4.66 23.59 -7.59
N GLY A 33 4.66 22.58 -8.46
CA GLY A 33 3.45 21.82 -8.81
C GLY A 33 2.85 21.07 -7.62
N ASN A 34 3.69 20.66 -6.66
CA ASN A 34 3.25 19.91 -5.48
C ASN A 34 3.16 20.76 -4.21
N LYS A 35 3.31 22.09 -4.28
CA LYS A 35 3.40 22.95 -3.08
C LYS A 35 2.25 22.77 -2.08
N ASN A 36 1.04 22.54 -2.60
CA ASN A 36 -0.17 22.32 -1.79
C ASN A 36 -0.20 20.94 -1.13
N SER A 37 0.58 19.99 -1.65
CA SER A 37 0.74 18.62 -1.14
C SER A 37 1.98 18.47 -0.25
N VAL A 38 2.84 19.50 -0.14
CA VAL A 38 4.04 19.45 0.69
C VAL A 38 3.65 19.38 2.17
N ILE A 39 4.01 18.27 2.79
CA ILE A 39 3.82 18.07 4.22
C ILE A 39 4.87 18.86 5.01
N ALA A 40 4.42 19.64 5.99
CA ALA A 40 5.29 20.30 6.97
C ALA A 40 5.89 19.28 7.98
N TYR A 41 6.83 18.46 7.53
CA TYR A 41 7.46 17.40 8.32
C TYR A 41 8.12 17.91 9.61
N ALA A 42 8.72 19.11 9.57
CA ALA A 42 9.30 19.75 10.75
C ALA A 42 8.25 20.07 11.83
N ARG A 43 7.05 20.50 11.42
CA ARG A 43 5.92 20.74 12.32
C ARG A 43 5.39 19.41 12.88
N ARG A 44 5.19 18.40 12.02
CA ARG A 44 4.77 17.06 12.46
C ARG A 44 5.73 16.45 13.48
N LYS A 45 7.05 16.59 13.27
CA LYS A 45 8.07 16.12 14.21
C LYS A 45 7.98 16.82 15.56
N ARG A 46 7.75 18.14 15.60
CA ARG A 46 7.57 18.89 16.85
C ARG A 46 6.27 18.52 17.60
N GLU A 47 5.28 18.05 16.86
CA GLU A 47 3.99 17.61 17.40
C GLU A 47 3.97 16.09 17.71
N ASP A 48 5.12 15.40 17.67
CA ASP A 48 5.24 13.93 17.82
C ASP A 48 4.32 13.11 16.91
N LYS A 49 3.97 13.67 15.75
CA LYS A 49 3.18 12.98 14.73
C LYS A 49 4.07 12.14 13.84
N PRO A 50 3.58 11.02 13.29
CA PRO A 50 4.31 10.21 12.31
C PRO A 50 4.82 11.08 11.16
N VAL A 51 6.15 11.14 11.01
CA VAL A 51 6.84 11.98 10.01
C VAL A 51 7.08 11.20 8.71
N SER A 52 7.06 9.86 8.75
CA SER A 52 7.33 9.04 7.57
C SER A 52 6.58 7.72 7.61
N THR A 53 6.06 7.34 6.45
CA THR A 53 5.54 6.01 6.12
C THR A 53 6.64 5.01 5.80
N ALA A 54 7.92 5.41 5.78
CA ALA A 54 9.05 4.54 5.40
C ALA A 54 9.10 3.21 6.16
N LYS A 55 8.73 3.21 7.45
CA LYS A 55 8.62 1.99 8.28
C LYS A 55 7.57 1.00 7.76
N ALA A 56 6.48 1.49 7.16
CA ALA A 56 5.44 0.68 6.53
C ALA A 56 5.75 0.39 5.05
N GLU A 57 6.34 1.36 4.32
CA GLU A 57 6.69 1.23 2.91
C GLU A 57 7.74 0.15 2.67
N SER A 58 8.77 0.04 3.52
CA SER A 58 9.83 -0.95 3.34
C SER A 58 9.29 -2.40 3.40
N PRO A 59 8.51 -2.81 4.42
CA PRO A 59 7.81 -4.09 4.41
C PRO A 59 6.89 -4.27 3.20
N VAL A 60 6.10 -3.27 2.83
CA VAL A 60 5.21 -3.34 1.65
C VAL A 60 6.02 -3.59 0.38
N ASN A 61 7.14 -2.88 0.21
CA ASN A 61 7.99 -3.02 -0.97
C ASN A 61 8.69 -4.39 -0.99
N GLN A 62 9.12 -4.92 0.17
CA GLN A 62 9.62 -6.30 0.26
C GLN A 62 8.55 -7.32 -0.14
N VAL A 63 7.31 -7.15 0.33
CA VAL A 63 6.18 -8.00 -0.03
C VAL A 63 5.90 -7.97 -1.52
N VAL A 64 5.84 -6.78 -2.11
CA VAL A 64 5.62 -6.59 -3.55
C VAL A 64 6.77 -7.21 -4.33
N ASN A 65 8.03 -6.93 -3.97
CA ASN A 65 9.19 -7.46 -4.68
C ASN A 65 9.29 -8.99 -4.59
N ALA A 66 9.08 -9.56 -3.41
CA ALA A 66 9.09 -11.01 -3.18
C ALA A 66 8.00 -11.72 -3.99
N ARG A 67 6.87 -11.05 -4.25
CA ARG A 67 5.71 -11.67 -4.89
C ARG A 67 5.44 -11.24 -6.33
N MET A 68 6.02 -10.14 -6.83
CA MET A 68 5.68 -9.58 -8.14
C MET A 68 6.87 -9.52 -9.11
N CYS A 69 8.11 -9.35 -8.63
CA CYS A 69 9.21 -8.93 -9.50
C CYS A 69 9.97 -10.05 -10.20
N LYS A 70 9.95 -11.31 -9.72
CA LYS A 70 10.89 -12.31 -10.25
C LYS A 70 10.37 -13.69 -10.67
N ARG A 71 9.12 -14.10 -10.39
CA ARG A 71 8.64 -15.43 -10.88
C ARG A 71 7.18 -15.82 -10.69
N GLN A 72 6.36 -15.02 -10.01
CA GLN A 72 4.92 -15.30 -9.81
C GLN A 72 4.13 -14.00 -9.94
N GLN A 73 3.87 -13.51 -11.15
CA GLN A 73 2.87 -12.44 -11.29
C GLN A 73 1.52 -12.99 -10.85
N MET A 74 1.13 -12.72 -9.61
CA MET A 74 -0.17 -13.14 -9.15
C MET A 74 -1.24 -12.22 -9.73
N ARG A 75 -2.32 -12.81 -10.25
CA ARG A 75 -3.52 -12.11 -10.72
C ARG A 75 -4.44 -11.79 -9.55
N TRP A 76 -4.13 -10.74 -8.80
CA TRP A 76 -5.03 -10.27 -7.75
C TRP A 76 -6.02 -9.27 -8.33
N THR A 77 -7.28 -9.41 -7.95
CA THR A 77 -8.22 -8.31 -8.09
C THR A 77 -7.85 -7.21 -7.08
N PRO A 78 -8.17 -5.93 -7.35
CA PRO A 78 -7.93 -4.84 -6.39
C PRO A 78 -8.48 -5.15 -5.00
N ARG A 79 -9.64 -5.82 -4.94
CA ARG A 79 -10.26 -6.26 -3.69
C ARG A 79 -9.41 -7.29 -2.94
N GLY A 80 -8.87 -8.28 -3.65
CA GLY A 80 -7.99 -9.29 -3.06
C GLY A 80 -6.75 -8.67 -2.44
N VAL A 81 -6.09 -7.73 -3.14
CA VAL A 81 -4.88 -7.06 -2.63
C VAL A 81 -5.17 -6.36 -1.31
N GLN A 82 -6.31 -5.67 -1.23
CA GLN A 82 -6.72 -4.96 -0.02
C GLN A 82 -6.95 -5.92 1.16
N LEU A 83 -7.64 -7.03 0.93
CA LEU A 83 -7.89 -8.03 1.97
C LEU A 83 -6.59 -8.67 2.47
N LEU A 84 -5.66 -9.00 1.57
CA LEU A 84 -4.36 -9.54 1.95
C LEU A 84 -3.55 -8.53 2.77
N ALA A 85 -3.56 -7.26 2.38
CA ALA A 85 -2.89 -6.21 3.13
C ALA A 85 -3.44 -6.09 4.55
N GLN A 86 -4.77 -6.13 4.72
CA GLN A 86 -5.42 -6.12 6.03
C GLN A 86 -5.00 -7.30 6.90
N VAL A 87 -5.03 -8.52 6.35
CA VAL A 87 -4.59 -9.73 7.07
C VAL A 87 -3.11 -9.65 7.45
N ARG A 88 -2.24 -9.18 6.55
CA ARG A 88 -0.80 -9.04 6.85
C ARG A 88 -0.50 -8.00 7.90
N CYS A 89 -1.16 -6.84 7.84
CA CYS A 89 -1.08 -5.85 8.91
C CYS A 89 -1.51 -6.45 10.23
N ALA A 90 -2.60 -7.23 10.24
CA ALA A 90 -3.10 -7.83 11.47
C ALA A 90 -2.17 -8.91 12.06
N VAL A 91 -1.47 -9.66 11.20
CA VAL A 91 -0.43 -10.61 11.64
C VAL A 91 0.74 -9.86 12.28
N ILE A 92 1.22 -8.80 11.64
CA ILE A 92 2.36 -8.01 12.13
C ILE A 92 2.03 -7.32 13.46
N ASN A 93 0.80 -6.84 13.60
CA ASN A 93 0.32 -6.19 14.81
C ASN A 93 -0.06 -7.19 15.92
N GLY A 94 -0.13 -8.49 15.63
CA GLY A 94 -0.52 -9.54 16.57
C GLY A 94 -2.02 -9.57 16.91
N ASP A 95 -2.86 -8.84 16.18
CA ASP A 95 -4.30 -8.68 16.43
C ASP A 95 -5.17 -9.50 15.45
N LEU A 96 -4.57 -10.40 14.65
CA LEU A 96 -5.29 -11.22 13.67
C LEU A 96 -6.46 -12.01 14.28
N SER A 97 -6.25 -12.69 15.40
CA SER A 97 -7.29 -13.52 16.04
C SER A 97 -8.50 -12.69 16.48
N GLN A 98 -8.26 -11.49 17.01
CA GLN A 98 -9.32 -10.57 17.44
C GLN A 98 -10.10 -10.03 16.24
N ASN A 99 -9.39 -9.66 15.17
CA ASN A 99 -10.00 -9.18 13.93
C ASN A 99 -10.83 -10.28 13.24
N LEU A 100 -10.36 -11.52 13.25
CA LEU A 100 -11.12 -12.67 12.74
C LEU A 100 -12.36 -12.97 13.58
N ALA A 101 -12.27 -12.91 14.90
CA ALA A 101 -13.42 -13.09 15.78
C ALA A 101 -14.48 -11.99 15.55
N ALA A 102 -14.06 -10.72 15.43
CA ALA A 102 -14.96 -9.61 15.12
C ALA A 102 -15.60 -9.74 13.72
N TYR A 103 -14.84 -10.22 12.73
CA TYR A 103 -15.37 -10.48 11.39
C TYR A 103 -16.40 -11.62 11.39
N ASN A 104 -16.10 -12.72 12.09
CA ASN A 104 -17.03 -13.84 12.24
C ASN A 104 -18.32 -13.44 12.95
N ASN A 105 -18.24 -12.61 13.99
CA ASN A 105 -19.41 -12.05 14.67
C ASN A 105 -20.27 -11.17 13.75
N LYS A 106 -19.64 -10.44 12.82
CA LYS A 106 -20.38 -9.69 11.79
C LYS A 106 -21.01 -10.58 10.74
N MET A 107 -20.38 -11.72 10.41
CA MET A 107 -20.93 -12.69 9.46
C MET A 107 -21.99 -13.62 10.09
N SER A 108 -22.00 -13.79 11.42
CA SER A 108 -23.04 -14.56 12.11
C SER A 108 -24.40 -13.86 12.12
N GLU A 109 -24.43 -12.54 11.87
CA GLU A 109 -25.66 -11.82 11.52
C GLU A 109 -25.95 -12.00 10.03
N LEU A 110 -26.30 -13.23 9.63
CA LEU A 110 -26.79 -13.49 8.28
C LEU A 110 -28.12 -12.76 8.09
N PRO A 111 -28.28 -11.96 7.00
CA PRO A 111 -29.58 -11.39 6.65
C PRO A 111 -30.64 -12.49 6.61
N GLU A 112 -31.81 -12.24 7.21
CA GLU A 112 -32.87 -13.24 7.43
C GLU A 112 -33.23 -14.04 6.17
N HIS A 113 -33.25 -13.38 5.01
CA HIS A 113 -33.54 -14.01 3.72
C HIS A 113 -32.49 -15.06 3.31
N ILE A 114 -31.22 -14.90 3.69
CA ILE A 114 -30.14 -15.85 3.43
C ILE A 114 -30.24 -17.03 4.39
N SER A 115 -30.47 -16.78 5.69
CA SER A 115 -30.69 -17.86 6.67
C SER A 115 -31.87 -18.74 6.27
N ARG A 116 -33.01 -18.12 5.91
CA ARG A 116 -34.20 -18.83 5.43
C ARG A 116 -33.94 -19.63 4.15
N PHE A 117 -33.14 -19.10 3.23
CA PHE A 117 -32.77 -19.83 2.01
C PHE A 117 -31.87 -21.04 2.29
N LEU A 118 -30.90 -20.90 3.21
CA LEU A 118 -30.03 -22.00 3.62
C LEU A 118 -30.81 -23.10 4.36
N GLU A 119 -31.76 -22.73 5.22
CA GLU A 119 -32.68 -23.67 5.86
C GLU A 119 -33.52 -24.44 4.85
N LEU A 120 -34.05 -23.76 3.82
CA LEU A 120 -34.79 -24.41 2.73
C LEU A 120 -33.92 -25.37 1.92
N LEU A 121 -32.65 -25.03 1.71
CA LEU A 121 -31.70 -25.92 1.04
C LEU A 121 -31.39 -27.17 1.89
N CYS A 122 -31.12 -27.00 3.20
CA CYS A 122 -30.90 -28.12 4.11
C CYS A 122 -32.13 -29.01 4.25
N ALA A 123 -33.33 -28.44 4.35
CA ALA A 123 -34.59 -29.18 4.40
C ALA A 123 -34.89 -29.92 3.08
N GLY A 124 -34.41 -29.40 1.94
CA GLY A 124 -34.49 -30.07 0.64
C GLY A 124 -33.57 -31.29 0.52
N VAL A 125 -32.42 -31.28 1.21
CA VAL A 125 -31.48 -32.40 1.26
C VAL A 125 -32.01 -33.56 2.10
N GLU A 126 -32.85 -33.28 3.12
CA GLU A 126 -33.46 -34.31 3.97
C GLU A 126 -34.74 -34.93 3.39
N ARG A 127 -35.30 -34.38 2.30
CA ARG A 127 -36.43 -35.02 1.62
C ARG A 127 -35.95 -36.24 0.84
N LYS A 128 -36.21 -37.42 1.42
CA LYS A 128 -36.05 -38.73 0.76
C LYS A 128 -36.71 -38.67 -0.64
N PRO A 129 -36.03 -39.09 -1.72
CA PRO A 129 -36.59 -39.00 -3.06
C PRO A 129 -37.92 -39.80 -3.09
N LEU A 130 -38.97 -39.15 -3.58
CA LEU A 130 -40.29 -39.78 -3.73
C LEU A 130 -40.16 -40.95 -4.70
N PRO A 131 -40.71 -42.13 -4.39
CA PRO A 131 -40.71 -43.24 -5.32
C PRO A 131 -41.58 -42.88 -6.53
N PHE A 132 -41.08 -43.19 -7.73
CA PHE A 132 -41.85 -43.13 -8.98
C PHE A 132 -43.04 -44.09 -8.93
#